data_AF-A0A7C9VNU3-F1
#
_entry.id   AF-A0A7C9VNU3-F1
#
_cell.length_a   1.000
_cell.length_b   1.000
_cell.length_c   1.000
_cell.angle_alpha   90.00
_cell.angle_beta   90.00
_cell.angle_gamma   90.00
#
_symmetry.space_group_name_H-M   'P 1'
#
loop_
_entity.id
_entity.type
_entity.pdbx_description
1 polymer ?
#
loop_
_entity_poly.entity_id
_entity_poly.type
_entity_poly.pdbx_seq_one_letter_code
_entity_poly.pdbx_strand_id
1 'polypeptide(L)'
;MTAFRQSAGMRGFAAGLRVAAAALLVGTMLAACTGEQFQKGYILPPGALEQIPIGASQDQVLIVMGTPSTVATLSGEVFYYISQRSERKVAFMQQQVVDQRVIAIYFDKNRTVQRIANYGLQDGKIFDF
;
A
#
# COMPACT_ATOMS: atom_id res chain seq x y z
N MET A 1 -45.26 11.51 -64.23
CA MET A 1 -44.02 10.69 -64.21
C MET A 1 -42.92 11.60 -63.68
N THR A 2 -42.19 11.35 -62.60
CA THR A 2 -42.02 10.18 -61.73
C THR A 2 -41.25 10.68 -60.51
N ALA A 3 -41.70 10.35 -59.31
CA ALA A 3 -40.93 10.54 -58.08
C ALA A 3 -39.93 9.38 -57.92
N PHE A 4 -38.68 9.66 -57.55
CA PHE A 4 -37.80 8.66 -56.94
C PHE A 4 -36.75 9.30 -56.02
N ARG A 5 -37.14 9.39 -54.75
CA ARG A 5 -36.43 8.91 -53.53
C ARG A 5 -34.89 8.79 -53.58
N GLN A 6 -34.23 9.38 -52.55
CA GLN A 6 -33.26 8.74 -51.61
C GLN A 6 -31.94 9.51 -51.37
N SER A 7 -31.73 10.03 -50.14
CA SER A 7 -30.42 9.99 -49.44
C SER A 7 -30.53 10.21 -47.91
N ALA A 8 -31.58 9.69 -47.26
CA ALA A 8 -31.73 9.78 -45.80
C ALA A 8 -30.80 8.82 -45.00
N GLY A 9 -29.95 8.01 -45.66
CA GLY A 9 -29.17 6.95 -45.02
C GLY A 9 -27.82 7.37 -44.39
N MET A 10 -27.24 8.50 -44.78
CA MET A 10 -25.86 8.84 -44.39
C MET A 10 -25.75 9.47 -42.99
N ARG A 11 -26.79 10.20 -42.55
CA ARG A 11 -26.79 10.98 -41.29
C ARG A 11 -27.00 10.12 -40.04
N GLY A 12 -27.84 9.09 -40.10
CA GLY A 12 -28.07 8.16 -38.99
C GLY A 12 -26.86 7.27 -38.69
N PHE A 13 -26.13 6.87 -39.75
CA PHE A 13 -24.93 6.05 -39.63
C PHE A 13 -23.77 6.82 -38.97
N ALA A 14 -23.60 8.10 -39.33
CA ALA A 14 -22.58 8.96 -38.74
C ALA A 14 -22.84 9.31 -37.26
N ALA A 15 -24.12 9.43 -36.85
CA ALA A 15 -24.49 9.68 -35.46
C ALA A 15 -24.23 8.45 -34.57
N GLY A 16 -24.58 7.25 -35.03
CA GLY A 16 -24.31 6.00 -34.31
C GLY A 16 -22.80 5.73 -34.14
N LEU A 17 -22.00 6.04 -35.15
CA LEU A 17 -20.54 5.86 -35.11
C LEU A 17 -19.86 6.78 -34.08
N ARG A 18 -20.37 8.01 -33.90
CA ARG A 18 -19.86 8.96 -32.88
C ARG A 18 -20.17 8.52 -31.46
N VAL A 19 -21.35 7.96 -31.21
CA VAL A 19 -21.73 7.43 -29.90
C VAL A 19 -20.91 6.19 -29.56
N ALA A 20 -20.69 5.30 -30.53
CA ALA A 20 -19.82 4.13 -30.35
C ALA A 20 -18.36 4.52 -30.06
N ALA A 21 -17.83 5.54 -30.77
CA ALA A 21 -16.49 6.05 -30.54
C ALA A 21 -16.35 6.71 -29.15
N ALA A 22 -17.34 7.48 -28.71
CA ALA A 22 -17.36 8.07 -27.37
C ALA A 22 -17.42 6.99 -26.27
N ALA A 23 -18.25 5.96 -26.46
CA ALA A 23 -18.35 4.84 -25.51
C ALA A 23 -17.04 4.03 -25.43
N LEU A 24 -16.38 3.80 -26.56
CA LEU A 24 -15.05 3.15 -26.60
C LEU A 24 -13.98 3.98 -25.90
N LEU A 25 -13.95 5.30 -26.12
CA LEU A 25 -13.00 6.21 -25.46
C LEU A 25 -13.20 6.26 -23.94
N VAL A 26 -14.44 6.26 -23.46
CA VAL A 26 -14.72 6.20 -22.02
C VAL A 26 -14.36 4.82 -21.45
N GLY A 27 -14.68 3.74 -22.17
CA GLY A 27 -14.36 2.38 -21.76
C GLY A 27 -12.87 2.10 -21.61
N THR A 28 -12.02 2.65 -22.49
CA THR A 28 -10.56 2.50 -22.40
C THR A 28 -9.95 3.33 -21.27
N MET A 29 -10.53 4.48 -20.90
CA MET A 29 -10.07 5.25 -19.74
C MET A 29 -10.30 4.52 -18.42
N LEU A 30 -11.39 3.75 -18.28
CA LEU A 30 -11.64 2.97 -17.06
C LEU A 30 -10.73 1.75 -16.94
N ALA A 31 -10.28 1.17 -18.05
CA ALA A 31 -9.38 0.01 -18.04
C ALA A 31 -7.95 0.33 -17.60
N ALA A 32 -7.57 1.61 -17.50
CA ALA A 32 -6.21 2.04 -17.20
C ALA A 32 -5.86 2.09 -15.69
N CYS A 33 -6.81 1.90 -14.77
CA CYS A 33 -6.60 2.05 -13.32
C CYS A 33 -6.26 0.76 -12.57
N THR A 34 -5.64 -0.24 -13.20
CA THR A 34 -5.25 -1.49 -12.52
C THR A 34 -3.85 -1.40 -11.92
N GLY A 35 -3.66 -0.57 -10.90
CA GLY A 35 -2.46 -0.58 -10.08
C GLY A 35 -2.52 -1.72 -9.07
N GLU A 36 -1.52 -2.59 -9.04
CA GLU A 36 -1.42 -3.65 -8.03
C GLU A 36 -0.66 -3.12 -6.81
N GLN A 37 -1.23 -3.30 -5.62
CA GLN A 37 -0.59 -3.00 -4.36
C GLN A 37 -0.10 -4.31 -3.71
N PHE A 38 1.16 -4.34 -3.31
CA PHE A 38 1.79 -5.45 -2.63
C PHE A 38 2.17 -5.01 -1.22
N GLN A 39 1.60 -5.65 -0.21
CA GLN A 39 2.02 -5.51 1.18
C GLN A 39 2.88 -6.72 1.57
N LYS A 40 4.06 -6.46 2.12
CA LYS A 40 4.99 -7.48 2.63
C LYS A 40 5.37 -7.17 4.07
N GLY A 41 5.69 -8.23 4.81
CA GLY A 41 6.16 -8.14 6.19
C GLY A 41 5.03 -8.00 7.21
N TYR A 42 5.38 -7.43 8.35
CA TYR A 42 4.47 -7.29 9.49
C TYR A 42 3.39 -6.24 9.23
N ILE A 43 2.16 -6.49 9.67
CA ILE A 43 1.07 -5.51 9.60
C ILE A 43 0.76 -5.08 11.03
N LEU A 44 0.98 -3.79 11.31
CA LEU A 44 0.71 -3.21 12.61
C LEU A 44 -0.80 -3.17 12.88
N PRO A 45 -1.31 -3.81 13.94
CA PRO A 45 -2.70 -3.65 14.35
C PRO A 45 -2.96 -2.21 14.81
N PRO A 46 -4.14 -1.65 14.51
CA PRO A 46 -4.48 -0.31 14.99
C PRO A 46 -4.51 -0.30 16.52
N GLY A 47 -3.89 0.70 17.16
CA GLY A 47 -3.89 0.80 18.62
C GLY A 47 -2.85 -0.08 19.34
N ALA A 48 -2.00 -0.82 18.62
CA ALA A 48 -1.08 -1.78 19.24
C ALA A 48 0.07 -1.11 20.00
N LEU A 49 0.57 0.03 19.50
CA LEU A 49 1.67 0.74 20.14
C LEU A 49 1.22 1.45 21.43
N GLU A 50 -0.03 1.93 21.45
CA GLU A 50 -0.64 2.58 22.60
C GLU A 50 -0.89 1.60 23.76
N GLN A 51 -1.05 0.30 23.46
CA GLN A 51 -1.18 -0.77 24.45
C GLN A 51 0.14 -1.20 25.08
N ILE A 52 1.28 -0.69 24.57
CA ILE A 52 2.62 -1.03 25.03
C ILE A 52 3.27 0.23 25.60
N PRO A 53 2.97 0.59 26.87
CA PRO A 53 3.66 1.68 27.54
C PRO A 53 5.13 1.32 27.78
N ILE A 54 5.95 2.34 27.98
CA ILE A 54 7.32 2.17 28.48
C ILE A 54 7.25 1.42 29.83
N GLY A 55 8.09 0.40 29.99
CA GLY A 55 8.08 -0.51 31.14
C GLY A 55 7.23 -1.78 30.96
N ALA A 56 6.46 -1.91 29.87
CA ALA A 56 5.77 -3.15 29.54
C ALA A 56 6.74 -4.32 29.41
N SER A 57 6.30 -5.55 29.75
CA SER A 57 7.15 -6.73 29.60
C SER A 57 7.30 -7.16 28.14
N GLN A 58 8.41 -7.82 27.83
CA GLN A 58 8.62 -8.43 26.52
C GLN A 58 7.50 -9.40 26.14
N ASP A 59 7.00 -10.19 27.10
CA ASP A 59 5.90 -11.12 26.86
C ASP A 59 4.60 -10.38 26.48
N GLN A 60 4.34 -9.23 27.09
CA GLN A 60 3.20 -8.39 26.71
C GLN A 60 3.35 -7.86 25.29
N VAL A 61 4.55 -7.46 24.87
CA VAL A 61 4.83 -7.07 23.48
C VAL A 61 4.51 -8.23 22.54
N LEU A 62 4.93 -9.45 22.86
CA LEU A 62 4.62 -10.63 22.05
C LEU A 62 3.13 -10.96 22.01
N ILE A 63 2.38 -10.72 23.09
CA ILE A 63 0.92 -10.92 23.13
C ILE A 63 0.20 -9.90 22.23
N VAL A 64 0.60 -8.63 22.29
CA VAL A 64 -0.06 -7.54 21.56
C VAL A 64 0.37 -7.50 20.09
N MET A 65 1.68 -7.62 19.83
CA MET A 65 2.27 -7.44 18.51
C MET A 65 2.58 -8.77 17.81
N GLY A 66 2.67 -9.90 18.52
CA GLY A 66 3.10 -11.17 17.95
C GLY A 66 4.61 -11.25 17.73
N THR A 67 5.02 -12.27 16.97
CA THR A 67 6.44 -12.54 16.69
C THR A 67 7.07 -11.43 15.85
N PRO A 68 8.22 -10.89 16.26
CA PRO A 68 8.92 -9.87 15.48
C PRO A 68 9.45 -10.42 14.16
N SER A 69 9.73 -9.52 13.21
CA SER A 69 10.37 -9.89 11.93
C SER A 69 11.83 -10.28 12.12
N THR A 70 12.53 -9.64 13.05
CA THR A 70 13.93 -9.93 13.38
C THR A 70 14.23 -9.50 14.82
N VAL A 71 15.13 -10.22 15.48
CA VAL A 71 15.62 -9.90 16.83
C VAL A 71 17.10 -9.56 16.75
N ALA A 72 17.53 -8.47 17.38
CA ALA A 72 18.95 -8.16 17.58
C ALA A 72 19.29 -8.26 19.07
N THR A 73 20.44 -8.86 19.38
CA THR A 73 20.91 -9.08 20.76
C THR A 73 22.31 -8.51 21.02
N LEU A 74 22.95 -7.91 20.01
CA LEU A 74 24.36 -7.48 20.04
C LEU A 74 24.67 -6.36 21.04
N SER A 75 23.69 -5.56 21.46
CA SER A 75 23.90 -4.43 22.40
C SER A 75 22.70 -4.20 23.32
N GLY A 76 21.98 -5.27 23.63
CA GLY A 76 20.63 -5.23 24.18
C GLY A 76 19.67 -5.99 23.27
N GLU A 77 18.55 -6.41 23.83
CA GLU A 77 17.52 -7.12 23.08
C GLU A 77 16.60 -6.11 22.40
N VAL A 78 16.43 -6.24 21.08
CA VAL A 78 15.61 -5.34 20.27
C VAL A 78 14.74 -6.15 19.33
N PHE A 79 13.44 -5.86 19.34
CA PHE A 79 12.48 -6.43 18.39
C PHE A 79 12.25 -5.47 17.23
N TYR A 80 12.42 -5.98 16.02
CA TYR A 80 12.15 -5.26 14.78
C TYR A 80 10.89 -5.80 14.12
N TYR A 81 9.93 -4.92 13.91
CA TYR A 81 8.75 -5.16 13.08
C TYR A 81 8.86 -4.34 11.80
N ILE A 82 9.03 -5.03 10.67
CA ILE A 82 9.30 -4.38 9.38
C ILE A 82 8.11 -4.62 8.46
N SER A 83 7.56 -3.54 7.93
CA SER A 83 6.48 -3.56 6.95
C SER A 83 6.91 -2.80 5.70
N GLN A 84 6.55 -3.33 4.54
CA GLN A 84 6.85 -2.71 3.25
C GLN A 84 5.62 -2.77 2.36
N ARG A 85 5.20 -1.62 1.85
CA ARG A 85 4.22 -1.51 0.78
C ARG A 85 4.93 -1.13 -0.50
N SER A 86 4.58 -1.82 -1.56
CA SER A 86 5.04 -1.48 -2.88
C SER A 86 3.89 -1.49 -3.87
N GLU A 87 4.04 -0.71 -4.92
CA GLU A 87 3.01 -0.58 -5.94
C GLU A 87 3.58 -0.83 -7.32
N ARG A 88 2.76 -1.42 -8.16
CA ARG A 88 3.03 -1.66 -9.57
C ARG A 88 1.90 -1.06 -10.39
N LYS A 89 2.18 0.05 -11.08
CA LYS A 89 1.18 0.80 -11.88
C LYS A 89 0.72 0.05 -13.12
N VAL A 90 1.60 -0.73 -13.73
CA VAL A 90 1.32 -1.59 -14.89
C VAL A 90 2.05 -2.91 -14.74
N ALA A 91 1.44 -4.02 -15.16
CA ALA A 91 1.93 -5.38 -14.90
C ALA A 91 3.38 -5.64 -15.38
N PHE A 92 3.83 -4.93 -16.42
CA PHE A 92 5.18 -5.06 -16.99
C PHE A 92 6.24 -4.15 -16.38
N MET A 93 5.86 -3.20 -15.51
CA MET A 93 6.82 -2.32 -14.82
C MET A 93 7.39 -2.96 -13.55
N GLN A 94 8.57 -2.48 -13.14
CA GLN A 94 9.14 -2.83 -11.84
C GLN A 94 8.31 -2.26 -10.70
N GLN A 95 8.19 -3.06 -9.63
CA GLN A 95 7.54 -2.69 -8.38
C GLN A 95 8.37 -1.60 -7.67
N GLN A 96 7.73 -0.51 -7.24
CA GLN A 96 8.37 0.55 -6.47
C GLN A 96 7.88 0.54 -5.02
N VAL A 97 8.80 0.72 -4.06
CA VAL A 97 8.46 0.81 -2.64
C VAL A 97 7.85 2.18 -2.39
N VAL A 98 6.58 2.20 -1.98
CA VAL A 98 5.85 3.44 -1.72
C VAL A 98 5.82 3.80 -0.24
N ASP A 99 5.86 2.80 0.64
CA ASP A 99 5.86 2.97 2.08
C ASP A 99 6.73 1.87 2.71
N GLN A 100 7.51 2.24 3.71
CA GLN A 100 8.27 1.31 4.53
C GLN A 100 8.23 1.80 5.96
N ARG A 101 7.87 0.90 6.87
CA ARG A 101 7.82 1.18 8.30
C ARG A 101 8.66 0.18 9.06
N VAL A 102 9.48 0.68 9.96
CA VAL A 102 10.32 -0.13 10.85
C VAL A 102 10.04 0.31 12.28
N ILE A 103 9.46 -0.58 13.07
CA ILE A 103 9.24 -0.34 14.49
C ILE A 103 10.31 -1.11 15.25
N ALA A 104 11.10 -0.39 16.03
CA ALA A 104 12.15 -0.94 16.87
C ALA A 104 11.76 -0.77 18.34
N ILE A 105 11.56 -1.89 19.04
CA ILE A 105 11.26 -1.91 20.47
C ILE A 105 12.53 -2.36 21.20
N TYR A 106 13.08 -1.47 22.00
CA TYR A 106 14.30 -1.69 22.78
C TYR A 106 13.92 -2.19 24.18
N PHE A 107 14.56 -3.27 24.61
CA PHE A 107 14.37 -3.83 25.93
C PHE A 107 15.57 -3.57 26.83
N ASP A 108 15.30 -3.39 28.12
CA ASP A 108 16.31 -3.35 29.17
C ASP A 108 16.75 -4.77 29.59
N LYS A 109 17.67 -4.85 30.55
CA LYS A 109 18.16 -6.14 31.08
C LYS A 109 17.09 -6.94 31.83
N ASN A 110 16.01 -6.29 32.27
CA ASN A 110 14.88 -6.95 32.94
C ASN A 110 13.80 -7.42 31.95
N ARG A 111 14.07 -7.34 30.63
CA ARG A 111 13.12 -7.67 29.55
C ARG A 111 11.87 -6.80 29.59
N THR A 112 12.05 -5.51 29.90
CA THR A 112 11.00 -4.49 29.87
C THR A 112 11.29 -3.45 28.80
N VAL A 113 10.23 -2.86 28.23
CA VAL A 113 10.34 -1.87 27.16
C VAL A 113 11.00 -0.61 27.69
N GLN A 114 12.18 -0.30 27.19
CA GLN A 114 12.91 0.92 27.52
C GLN A 114 12.55 2.05 26.56
N ARG A 115 12.41 1.75 25.27
CA ARG A 115 12.14 2.73 24.21
C ARG A 115 11.43 2.07 23.05
N ILE A 116 10.52 2.80 22.42
CA ILE A 116 9.91 2.43 21.14
C ILE A 116 10.32 3.50 20.13
N ALA A 117 10.86 3.09 18.99
CA ALA A 117 11.13 3.96 17.86
C ALA A 117 10.29 3.50 16.67
N ASN A 118 9.63 4.44 16.00
CA ASN A 118 8.77 4.17 14.86
C ASN A 118 9.32 4.91 13.65
N TYR A 119 9.98 4.17 12.78
CA TYR A 119 10.57 4.74 11.60
C TYR A 119 9.65 4.60 10.40
N GLY A 120 9.39 5.71 9.70
CA GLY A 120 8.72 5.73 8.41
C GLY A 120 9.66 6.03 7.26
N LEU A 121 9.16 5.81 6.04
CA LEU A 121 9.78 6.31 4.83
C LEU A 121 9.26 7.73 4.56
N GLN A 122 10.05 8.76 4.86
CA GLN A 122 9.85 10.12 4.33
C GLN A 122 10.92 10.36 3.27
N ASP A 123 10.50 10.56 2.02
CA ASP A 123 11.38 10.90 0.89
C ASP A 123 12.54 9.91 0.63
N GLY A 124 12.32 8.62 0.89
CA GLY A 124 13.34 7.57 0.73
C GLY A 124 14.40 7.56 1.82
N LYS A 125 14.20 8.31 2.92
CA LYS A 125 15.02 8.30 4.13
C LYS A 125 14.17 7.86 5.33
N ILE A 126 14.81 7.13 6.23
CA ILE A 126 14.21 6.61 7.47
C ILE A 126 14.02 7.81 8.43
N PHE A 127 12.78 8.14 8.79
CA PHE A 127 12.43 9.26 9.69
C PHE A 127 11.78 8.73 10.97
N ASP A 128 12.13 9.28 12.14
CA ASP A 128 11.59 8.92 13.47
C ASP A 128 10.38 9.81 13.79
N PHE A 129 9.20 9.21 14.08
CA PHE A 129 7.94 9.94 14.37
C PHE A 129 7.79 10.36 15.84
#